data_AF-A0A6S6YUN7-F1
#
_entry.id   AF-A0A6S6YUN7-F1
#
_cell.length_a   1.000
_cell.length_b   1.000
_cell.length_c   1.000
_cell.angle_alpha   90.00
_cell.angle_beta   90.00
_cell.angle_gamma   90.00
#
_symmetry.space_group_name_H-M   'P 1'
#
loop_
_entity.id
_entity.type
_entity.pdbx_description
1 polymer ?
#
loop_
_entity_poly.entity_id
_entity_poly.type
_entity_poly.pdbx_seq_one_letter_code
_entity_poly.pdbx_strand_id
1 'polypeptide(L)'
;MADDGQVLVNLGLIHRDNEVIPYWDGWISWMRTQGWRRFGWYVWDQGPGMPGDWAGRLAPSFEFVFHFNRESRKPNKIVPCKHAGQELHLRADGSSTAMRGKDGEVGGWTHAGQPTQDYRIPDSVIRVMRHKGKIGRDIDHPAVFPVALPEHILLAYSDPGDVVFEPFGGSGTTILAAQKTNRVARAIELAPSYTDVAVKRFQQNHPDIPVTLRATGQTFAEVESERLENTDASLAR
;
A
#
# COMPACT_ATOMS: atom_id res chain seq x y z
N MET A 1 14.37 -12.18 3.09
CA MET A 1 14.19 -10.72 2.97
C MET A 1 15.44 -10.07 3.54
N ALA A 2 15.84 -8.90 3.03
CA ALA A 2 16.91 -8.11 3.65
C ALA A 2 16.58 -7.78 5.12
N ASP A 3 17.60 -7.51 5.93
CA ASP A 3 17.42 -7.26 7.38
C ASP A 3 16.59 -6.00 7.66
N ASP A 4 16.76 -4.98 6.80
CA ASP A 4 16.02 -3.72 6.81
C ASP A 4 14.74 -3.74 5.96
N GLY A 5 14.32 -4.90 5.47
CA GLY A 5 13.06 -4.99 4.72
C GLY A 5 11.86 -4.68 5.62
N GLN A 6 10.84 -4.07 5.04
CA GLN A 6 9.64 -3.62 5.73
C GLN A 6 8.43 -4.43 5.25
N VAL A 7 7.56 -4.84 6.17
CA VAL A 7 6.33 -5.58 5.86
C VAL A 7 5.14 -4.75 6.27
N LEU A 8 4.27 -4.44 5.31
CA LEU A 8 3.05 -3.67 5.55
C LEU A 8 1.85 -4.52 5.17
N VAL A 9 0.91 -4.66 6.11
CA VAL A 9 -0.27 -5.51 5.94
C VAL A 9 -1.52 -4.68 6.17
N ASN A 10 -2.34 -4.57 5.13
CA ASN A 10 -3.61 -3.89 5.16
C ASN A 10 -4.73 -4.85 5.58
N LEU A 11 -5.46 -4.51 6.64
CA LEU A 11 -6.55 -5.32 7.19
C LEU A 11 -7.74 -4.44 7.59
N GLY A 12 -8.91 -4.79 7.08
CA GLY A 12 -10.17 -4.14 7.43
C GLY A 12 -10.84 -4.75 8.65
N LEU A 13 -11.69 -3.97 9.30
CA LEU A 13 -12.50 -4.41 10.45
C LEU A 13 -13.58 -5.40 10.01
N ILE A 14 -13.74 -6.48 10.77
CA ILE A 14 -14.90 -7.36 10.67
C ILE A 14 -15.81 -7.08 11.87
N HIS A 15 -17.11 -6.95 11.60
CA HIS A 15 -18.13 -6.83 12.63
C HIS A 15 -19.12 -7.97 12.47
N ARG A 16 -19.38 -8.70 13.55
CA ARG A 16 -20.32 -9.83 13.60
C ARG A 16 -20.92 -9.90 15.00
N ASP A 17 -22.19 -10.26 15.10
CA ASP A 17 -22.87 -10.48 16.39
C ASP A 17 -22.77 -9.30 17.37
N ASN A 18 -22.87 -8.06 16.87
CA ASN A 18 -22.71 -6.80 17.62
C ASN A 18 -21.32 -6.56 18.23
N GLU A 19 -20.29 -7.21 17.69
CA GLU A 19 -18.91 -7.11 18.15
C GLU A 19 -17.96 -6.84 16.99
N VAL A 20 -16.90 -6.07 17.25
CA VAL A 20 -15.75 -5.97 16.34
C VAL A 20 -14.84 -7.17 16.59
N ILE A 21 -14.61 -7.99 15.57
CA ILE A 21 -13.81 -9.20 15.68
C ILE A 21 -12.36 -8.88 15.30
N PRO A 22 -11.39 -8.90 16.24
CA PRO A 22 -9.98 -8.63 15.95
C PRO A 22 -9.30 -9.90 15.44
N TYR A 23 -9.75 -10.41 14.29
CA TYR A 23 -9.32 -11.71 13.72
C TYR A 23 -7.80 -11.80 13.44
N TRP A 24 -7.11 -10.67 13.42
CA TRP A 24 -5.67 -10.58 13.20
C TRP A 24 -4.84 -10.73 14.48
N ASP A 25 -5.40 -10.63 15.68
CA ASP A 25 -4.62 -10.57 16.93
C ASP A 25 -3.70 -11.77 17.14
N GLY A 26 -4.19 -12.98 16.81
CA GLY A 26 -3.40 -14.20 16.86
C GLY A 26 -2.21 -14.15 15.89
N TRP A 27 -2.44 -13.69 14.67
CA TRP A 27 -1.38 -13.56 13.65
C TRP A 27 -0.37 -12.46 14.01
N ILE A 28 -0.81 -11.31 14.50
CA ILE A 28 0.08 -10.22 14.97
C ILE A 28 0.94 -10.71 16.15
N SER A 29 0.34 -11.46 17.08
CA SER A 29 1.07 -12.04 18.21
C SER A 29 2.10 -13.08 17.73
N TRP A 30 1.73 -13.91 16.75
CA TRP A 30 2.64 -14.86 16.13
C TRP A 30 3.79 -14.18 15.38
N MET A 31 3.56 -13.10 14.62
CA MET A 31 4.62 -12.33 13.93
C MET A 31 5.73 -11.93 14.91
N ARG A 32 5.36 -11.49 16.12
CA ARG A 32 6.32 -11.14 17.17
C ARG A 32 7.22 -12.32 17.57
N THR A 33 6.70 -13.54 17.64
CA THR A 33 7.50 -14.74 17.96
C THR A 33 8.46 -15.11 16.83
N GLN A 34 8.17 -14.67 15.60
CA GLN A 34 9.03 -14.82 14.42
C GLN A 34 10.06 -13.70 14.26
N GLY A 35 10.22 -12.84 15.28
CA GLY A 35 11.14 -11.71 15.27
C GLY A 35 10.62 -10.47 14.52
N TRP A 36 9.39 -10.50 14.03
CA TRP A 36 8.76 -9.37 13.35
C TRP A 36 8.03 -8.48 14.33
N ARG A 37 8.65 -7.35 14.65
CA ARG A 37 8.10 -6.41 15.64
C ARG A 37 7.10 -5.51 14.95
N ARG A 38 5.94 -5.28 15.58
CA ARG A 38 5.00 -4.24 15.14
C ARG A 38 5.66 -2.88 15.38
N PHE A 39 6.23 -2.33 14.33
CA PHE A 39 7.02 -1.10 14.30
C PHE A 39 6.13 0.14 14.11
N GLY A 40 5.09 0.01 13.28
CA GLY A 40 4.12 1.06 13.04
C GLY A 40 2.70 0.52 12.97
N TRP A 41 1.75 1.42 13.19
CA TRP A 41 0.33 1.17 13.00
C TRP A 41 -0.30 2.41 12.40
N TYR A 42 -0.74 2.29 11.16
CA TYR A 42 -1.28 3.39 10.36
C TYR A 42 -2.75 3.14 10.04
N VAL A 43 -3.40 4.21 9.59
CA VAL A 43 -4.79 4.18 9.12
C VAL A 43 -4.77 4.54 7.64
N TRP A 44 -5.39 3.71 6.80
CA TRP A 44 -5.75 4.10 5.46
C TRP A 44 -7.15 4.71 5.47
N ASP A 45 -7.23 6.02 5.26
CA ASP A 45 -8.48 6.76 5.06
C ASP A 45 -8.95 6.58 3.61
N GLN A 46 -10.06 5.86 3.46
CA GLN A 46 -10.70 5.53 2.19
C GLN A 46 -11.62 6.65 1.68
N GLY A 47 -11.76 7.73 2.43
CA GLY A 47 -12.73 8.79 2.19
C GLY A 47 -14.14 8.42 2.69
N PRO A 48 -15.19 9.14 2.23
CA PRO A 48 -16.54 8.96 2.75
C PRO A 48 -17.06 7.51 2.67
N GLY A 49 -17.74 7.09 3.73
CA GLY A 49 -18.49 5.84 3.83
C GLY A 49 -19.53 5.65 2.71
N MET A 50 -19.96 4.41 2.46
CA MET A 50 -21.13 4.18 1.60
C MET A 50 -22.42 4.47 2.38
N PRO A 51 -23.50 4.92 1.71
CA PRO A 51 -24.81 5.06 2.35
C PRO A 51 -25.31 3.72 2.91
N GLY A 52 -25.95 3.73 4.08
CA GLY A 52 -26.49 2.55 4.73
C GLY A 52 -26.79 2.78 6.21
N ASP A 53 -27.50 1.85 6.85
CA ASP A 53 -27.79 1.89 8.30
C ASP A 53 -26.63 1.36 9.16
N TRP A 54 -25.69 0.64 8.54
CA TRP A 54 -24.51 0.02 9.14
C TRP A 54 -24.78 -0.74 10.45
N ALA A 55 -25.98 -1.30 10.60
CA ALA A 55 -26.46 -1.92 11.83
C ALA A 55 -26.24 -1.02 13.08
N GLY A 56 -26.53 0.28 12.94
CA GLY A 56 -26.41 1.26 14.03
C GLY A 56 -25.00 1.79 14.29
N ARG A 57 -24.01 1.45 13.45
CA ARG A 57 -22.64 1.96 13.53
C ARG A 57 -22.40 3.12 12.58
N LEU A 58 -21.25 3.77 12.71
CA LEU A 58 -20.76 4.71 11.71
C LEU A 58 -20.33 3.95 10.45
N ALA A 59 -20.54 4.58 9.28
CA ALA A 59 -20.12 4.02 8.00
C ALA A 59 -18.60 3.81 7.96
N PRO A 60 -18.09 2.64 7.54
CA PRO A 60 -16.67 2.38 7.42
C PRO A 60 -16.03 3.24 6.34
N SER A 61 -15.00 3.97 6.75
CA SER A 61 -14.23 4.89 5.93
C SER A 61 -12.72 4.64 6.03
N PHE A 62 -12.29 3.58 6.72
CA PHE A 62 -10.88 3.30 6.89
C PHE A 62 -10.58 1.81 7.06
N GLU A 63 -9.31 1.48 6.86
CA GLU A 63 -8.72 0.20 7.23
C GLU A 63 -7.39 0.42 7.95
N PHE A 64 -6.89 -0.60 8.64
CA PHE A 64 -5.58 -0.53 9.28
C PHE A 64 -4.48 -0.96 8.32
N VAL A 65 -3.31 -0.37 8.49
CA VAL A 65 -2.06 -0.83 7.88
C VAL A 65 -1.07 -1.10 9.02
N PHE A 66 -0.81 -2.38 9.28
CA PHE A 66 0.16 -2.82 10.27
C PHE A 66 1.54 -2.88 9.64
N HIS A 67 2.52 -2.23 10.26
CA HIS A 67 3.89 -2.16 9.75
C HIS A 67 4.81 -2.94 10.68
N PHE A 68 5.50 -3.94 10.12
CA PHE A 68 6.45 -4.80 10.79
C PHE A 68 7.85 -4.66 10.21
N ASN A 69 8.85 -4.77 11.07
CA ASN A 69 10.24 -4.87 10.64
C ASN A 69 11.07 -5.73 11.60
N ARG A 70 12.30 -6.01 11.18
CA ARG A 70 13.36 -6.57 12.02
C ARG A 70 14.37 -5.48 12.37
N GLU A 71 14.76 -4.70 11.38
CA GLU A 71 15.55 -3.48 11.55
C GLU A 71 14.79 -2.25 11.03
N SER A 72 14.96 -1.12 11.72
CA SER A 72 14.36 0.14 11.32
C SER A 72 15.16 0.77 10.18
N ARG A 73 14.47 1.15 9.10
CA ARG A 73 15.01 2.08 8.10
C ARG A 73 14.32 3.43 8.19
N LYS A 74 15.01 4.48 7.75
CA LYS A 74 14.43 5.82 7.64
C LYS A 74 13.42 5.85 6.48
N PRO A 75 12.19 6.37 6.67
CA PRO A 75 11.28 6.58 5.56
C PRO A 75 11.80 7.67 4.62
N ASN A 76 11.55 7.48 3.33
CA ASN A 76 11.75 8.51 2.33
C ASN A 76 10.79 9.68 2.58
N LYS A 77 11.29 10.91 2.41
CA LYS A 77 10.50 12.13 2.54
C LYS A 77 9.82 12.39 1.19
N ILE A 78 8.55 12.02 1.08
CA ILE A 78 7.82 12.04 -0.20
C ILE A 78 6.65 13.03 -0.22
N VAL A 79 6.34 13.66 0.92
CA VAL A 79 5.24 14.62 1.02
C VAL A 79 5.80 16.04 0.99
N PRO A 80 5.39 16.90 0.04
CA PRO A 80 5.82 18.29 0.04
C PRO A 80 5.47 19.01 1.34
N CYS A 81 6.40 19.81 1.84
CA CYS A 81 6.18 20.69 2.97
C CYS A 81 5.44 21.95 2.53
N LYS A 82 4.29 22.24 3.17
CA LYS A 82 3.51 23.46 2.90
C LYS A 82 4.32 24.76 3.05
N HIS A 83 5.33 24.74 3.91
CA HIS A 83 6.17 25.88 4.26
C HIS A 83 7.60 25.75 3.71
N ALA A 84 7.84 24.87 2.73
CA ALA A 84 9.16 24.67 2.12
C ALA A 84 9.84 26.01 1.78
N GLY A 85 11.11 26.15 2.14
CA GLY A 85 11.91 27.36 1.92
C GLY A 85 11.57 28.56 2.81
N GLN A 86 10.55 28.46 3.68
CA GLN A 86 10.18 29.53 4.60
C GLN A 86 10.86 29.34 5.97
N GLU A 87 11.36 30.44 6.54
CA GLU A 87 11.80 30.55 7.94
C GLU A 87 10.62 30.91 8.88
N LEU A 88 9.39 30.51 8.53
CA LEU A 88 8.15 30.93 9.22
C LEU A 88 7.90 30.19 10.56
N HIS A 89 8.93 29.60 11.17
CA HIS A 89 8.80 28.83 12.41
C HIS A 89 8.78 29.69 13.67
N LEU A 90 9.01 31.00 13.52
CA LEU A 90 8.89 32.00 14.56
C LEU A 90 7.66 32.86 14.26
N ARG A 91 6.83 33.11 15.27
CA ARG A 91 5.85 34.19 15.25
C ARG A 91 6.60 35.52 15.19
N ALA A 92 5.89 36.60 14.85
CA ALA A 92 6.46 37.94 14.74
C ALA A 92 7.15 38.44 16.03
N ASP A 93 6.83 37.84 17.18
CA ASP A 93 7.43 38.12 18.49
C ASP A 93 8.63 37.22 18.83
N GLY A 94 9.09 36.38 17.90
CA GLY A 94 10.17 35.42 18.11
C GLY A 94 9.77 34.17 18.89
N SER A 95 8.49 34.00 19.24
CA SER A 95 8.01 32.79 19.91
C SER A 95 7.72 31.67 18.90
N SER A 96 8.01 30.42 19.26
CA SER A 96 7.70 29.25 18.43
C SER A 96 6.53 28.44 19.03
N THR A 97 5.86 27.65 18.20
CA THR A 97 4.85 26.64 18.63
C THR A 97 5.50 25.38 19.22
N ALA A 98 6.75 25.45 19.69
CA ALA A 98 7.45 24.30 20.24
C ALA A 98 6.61 23.61 21.34
N MET A 99 6.56 22.29 21.26
CA MET A 99 5.86 21.45 22.23
C MET A 99 6.45 21.68 23.62
N ARG A 100 5.59 21.96 24.61
CA ARG A 100 6.01 22.07 26.00
C ARG A 100 6.44 20.69 26.49
N GLY A 101 7.60 20.65 27.15
CA GLY A 101 8.03 19.49 27.92
C GLY A 101 7.07 19.22 29.07
N LYS A 102 7.22 18.03 29.69
CA LYS A 102 6.43 17.59 30.85
C LYS A 102 6.43 18.60 32.00
N ASP A 103 7.51 19.35 32.13
CA ASP A 103 7.73 20.33 33.21
C ASP A 103 7.32 21.77 32.80
N GLY A 104 6.63 21.94 31.67
CA GLY A 104 6.15 23.23 31.17
C GLY A 104 7.19 24.07 30.42
N GLU A 105 8.46 23.69 30.48
CA GLU A 105 9.55 24.28 29.71
C GLU A 105 9.37 24.05 28.21
N VAL A 106 9.67 25.07 27.41
CA VAL A 106 9.67 24.97 25.96
C VAL A 106 11.05 24.49 25.53
N GLY A 107 11.15 23.27 25.01
CA GLY A 107 12.41 22.75 24.50
C GLY A 107 12.96 23.61 23.36
N GLY A 108 14.26 23.91 23.41
CA GLY A 108 14.96 24.64 22.33
C GLY A 108 14.86 23.90 21.00
N TRP A 109 14.66 24.63 19.91
CA TRP A 109 14.45 24.03 18.59
C TRP A 109 15.78 23.58 17.97
N THR A 110 15.86 22.33 17.52
CA THR A 110 17.11 21.72 17.05
C THR A 110 17.66 22.30 15.73
N HIS A 111 16.87 23.09 14.98
CA HIS A 111 17.29 23.71 13.71
C HIS A 111 16.86 25.18 13.60
N ALA A 112 17.04 25.98 14.66
CA ALA A 112 16.77 27.42 14.61
C ALA A 112 17.61 28.08 13.49
N GLY A 113 16.98 28.91 12.66
CA GLY A 113 17.64 29.60 11.54
C GLY A 113 17.87 28.77 10.28
N GLN A 114 17.25 27.58 10.16
CA GLN A 114 17.21 26.84 8.90
C GLN A 114 15.82 26.90 8.27
N PRO A 115 15.71 27.10 6.94
CA PRO A 115 14.42 27.07 6.26
C PRO A 115 13.80 25.69 6.33
N THR A 116 12.46 25.64 6.28
CA THR A 116 11.73 24.37 6.20
C THR A 116 12.22 23.57 5.00
N GLN A 117 12.58 22.31 5.20
CA GLN A 117 12.87 21.34 4.14
C GLN A 117 11.73 21.24 3.10
N ASP A 118 12.06 20.81 1.88
CA ASP A 118 11.09 20.72 0.79
C ASP A 118 10.08 19.58 0.95
N TYR A 119 10.51 18.47 1.54
CA TYR A 119 9.70 17.28 1.74
C TYR A 119 9.77 16.78 3.18
N ARG A 120 8.69 16.15 3.63
CA ARG A 120 8.56 15.48 4.93
C ARG A 120 8.19 14.01 4.77
N ILE A 121 8.37 13.28 5.86
CA ILE A 121 7.88 11.92 6.01
C ILE A 121 6.35 11.96 5.94
N PRO A 122 5.70 10.97 5.30
CA PRO A 122 4.25 10.81 5.32
C PRO A 122 3.64 10.77 6.72
N ASP A 123 2.38 11.18 6.82
CA ASP A 123 1.61 11.06 8.07
C ASP A 123 1.21 9.60 8.34
N SER A 124 0.88 9.28 9.59
CA SER A 124 0.34 7.96 9.99
C SER A 124 -1.09 7.71 9.50
N VAL A 125 -1.72 8.69 8.85
CA VAL A 125 -3.01 8.57 8.19
C VAL A 125 -2.81 8.76 6.69
N ILE A 126 -2.87 7.64 5.96
CA ILE A 126 -2.70 7.57 4.51
C ILE A 126 -4.03 7.94 3.87
N ARG A 127 -4.09 9.10 3.21
CA ARG A 127 -5.32 9.62 2.61
C ARG A 127 -5.36 9.29 1.13
N VAL A 128 -5.97 8.16 0.80
CA VAL A 128 -6.12 7.68 -0.59
C VAL A 128 -7.56 7.22 -0.78
N MET A 129 -8.31 7.90 -1.64
CA MET A 129 -9.71 7.55 -1.86
C MET A 129 -9.85 6.16 -2.50
N ARG A 130 -10.77 5.34 -1.98
CA ARG A 130 -11.07 4.03 -2.61
C ARG A 130 -11.61 4.21 -4.02
N HIS A 131 -11.27 3.28 -4.92
CA HIS A 131 -11.88 3.25 -6.24
C HIS A 131 -13.37 2.92 -6.12
N LYS A 132 -14.21 3.66 -6.83
CA LYS A 132 -15.63 3.37 -7.01
C LYS A 132 -15.85 3.07 -8.50
N GLY A 133 -16.04 1.80 -8.87
CA GLY A 133 -16.37 1.40 -10.24
C GLY A 133 -15.49 0.29 -10.83
N LYS A 134 -15.69 0.01 -12.13
CA LYS A 134 -14.98 -1.01 -12.91
C LYS A 134 -13.50 -0.66 -13.08
N ILE A 135 -12.65 -1.68 -13.23
CA ILE A 135 -11.19 -1.52 -13.29
C ILE A 135 -10.74 -1.74 -14.72
N GLY A 136 -10.95 -0.73 -15.55
CA GLY A 136 -10.72 -0.84 -16.99
C GLY A 136 -11.93 -1.37 -17.75
N ARG A 137 -11.76 -1.53 -19.07
CA ARG A 137 -12.81 -2.10 -19.93
C ARG A 137 -12.91 -3.59 -19.63
N ASP A 138 -14.13 -4.03 -19.31
CA ASP A 138 -14.52 -5.45 -19.17
C ASP A 138 -13.81 -6.28 -18.08
N ILE A 139 -13.18 -5.61 -17.10
CA ILE A 139 -12.64 -6.27 -15.90
C ILE A 139 -13.53 -5.90 -14.70
N ASP A 140 -14.37 -6.84 -14.29
CA ASP A 140 -15.13 -6.76 -13.04
C ASP A 140 -14.29 -7.42 -11.93
N HIS A 141 -13.84 -6.63 -10.95
CA HIS A 141 -13.21 -7.17 -9.76
C HIS A 141 -13.84 -6.54 -8.52
N PRO A 142 -14.50 -7.34 -7.67
CA PRO A 142 -15.01 -6.87 -6.40
C PRO A 142 -13.81 -6.56 -5.49
N ALA A 143 -13.66 -5.30 -5.07
CA ALA A 143 -12.65 -4.84 -4.11
C ALA A 143 -11.18 -4.86 -4.59
N VAL A 144 -10.81 -3.88 -5.40
CA VAL A 144 -9.40 -3.58 -5.66
C VAL A 144 -9.02 -2.28 -4.97
N PHE A 145 -7.99 -2.37 -4.14
CA PHE A 145 -7.40 -1.20 -3.52
C PHE A 145 -6.77 -0.27 -4.58
N PRO A 146 -6.85 1.06 -4.41
CA PRO A 146 -6.25 2.03 -5.34
C PRO A 146 -4.75 1.79 -5.52
N VAL A 147 -4.22 1.91 -6.75
CA VAL A 147 -2.76 1.82 -7.02
C VAL A 147 -1.96 2.81 -6.18
N ALA A 148 -2.55 3.97 -5.88
CA ALA A 148 -1.96 5.00 -5.06
C ALA A 148 -1.65 4.56 -3.60
N LEU A 149 -2.35 3.54 -3.08
CA LEU A 149 -2.09 3.03 -1.72
C LEU A 149 -0.75 2.29 -1.63
N PRO A 150 -0.49 1.19 -2.39
CA PRO A 150 0.83 0.58 -2.40
C PRO A 150 1.89 1.54 -2.94
N GLU A 151 1.61 2.38 -3.94
CA GLU A 151 2.55 3.40 -4.41
C GLU A 151 3.05 4.30 -3.26
N HIS A 152 2.15 4.78 -2.40
CA HIS A 152 2.51 5.58 -1.23
C HIS A 152 3.47 4.85 -0.29
N ILE A 153 3.22 3.56 -0.05
CA ILE A 153 4.07 2.72 0.80
C ILE A 153 5.43 2.47 0.15
N LEU A 154 5.45 2.12 -1.13
CA LEU A 154 6.68 1.83 -1.88
C LEU A 154 7.58 3.07 -1.95
N LEU A 155 7.00 4.24 -2.22
CA LEU A 155 7.74 5.49 -2.24
C LEU A 155 8.35 5.80 -0.86
N ALA A 156 7.64 5.50 0.23
CA ALA A 156 8.10 5.76 1.59
C ALA A 156 9.16 4.76 2.10
N TYR A 157 9.06 3.49 1.71
CA TYR A 157 9.81 2.40 2.35
C TYR A 157 10.69 1.55 1.44
N SER A 158 10.78 1.86 0.15
CA SER A 158 11.77 1.27 -0.77
C SER A 158 12.35 2.32 -1.69
N ASP A 159 13.41 1.97 -2.41
CA ASP A 159 14.07 2.82 -3.39
C ASP A 159 13.90 2.26 -4.82
N PRO A 160 14.07 3.08 -5.87
CA PRO A 160 14.05 2.59 -7.24
C PRO A 160 15.03 1.43 -7.45
N GLY A 161 14.58 0.37 -8.12
CA GLY A 161 15.33 -0.88 -8.31
C GLY A 161 15.08 -1.94 -7.24
N ASP A 162 14.51 -1.59 -6.09
CA ASP A 162 14.21 -2.56 -5.03
C ASP A 162 13.16 -3.59 -5.47
N VAL A 163 13.25 -4.76 -4.84
CA VAL A 163 12.27 -5.84 -5.01
C VAL A 163 11.15 -5.72 -3.99
N VAL A 164 9.92 -5.72 -4.48
CA VAL A 164 8.69 -5.75 -3.68
C VAL A 164 8.08 -7.13 -3.80
N PHE A 165 7.80 -7.78 -2.67
CA PHE A 165 7.13 -9.08 -2.65
C PHE A 165 5.66 -8.92 -2.24
N GLU A 166 4.75 -9.47 -3.04
CA GLU A 166 3.31 -9.46 -2.82
C GLU A 166 2.78 -10.90 -2.78
N PRO A 167 2.53 -11.50 -1.60
CA PRO A 167 2.06 -12.87 -1.52
C PRO A 167 0.57 -13.05 -1.89
N PHE A 168 -0.20 -11.95 -2.00
CA PHE A 168 -1.63 -11.97 -2.32
C PHE A 168 -1.93 -11.00 -3.46
N GLY A 169 -1.49 -11.37 -4.66
CA GLY A 169 -1.43 -10.50 -5.84
C GLY A 169 -2.77 -9.96 -6.33
N GLY A 170 -3.84 -10.74 -6.21
CA GLY A 170 -5.18 -10.39 -6.68
C GLY A 170 -5.14 -9.84 -8.11
N SER A 171 -5.76 -8.67 -8.31
CA SER A 171 -5.77 -7.95 -9.60
C SER A 171 -4.48 -7.22 -9.97
N GLY A 172 -3.36 -7.47 -9.30
CA GLY A 172 -2.05 -6.92 -9.65
C GLY A 172 -1.83 -5.45 -9.31
N THR A 173 -2.56 -4.88 -8.34
CA THR A 173 -2.39 -3.45 -7.93
C THR A 173 -0.94 -3.15 -7.51
N THR A 174 -0.32 -4.03 -6.72
CA THR A 174 1.07 -3.86 -6.28
C THR A 174 2.06 -3.94 -7.45
N ILE A 175 1.76 -4.74 -8.49
CA ILE A 175 2.57 -4.83 -9.71
C ILE A 175 2.56 -3.48 -10.46
N LEU A 176 1.37 -2.89 -10.65
CA LEU A 176 1.24 -1.58 -11.27
C LEU A 176 1.93 -0.47 -10.47
N ALA A 177 1.79 -0.50 -9.14
CA ALA A 177 2.43 0.48 -8.27
C ALA A 177 3.96 0.37 -8.35
N ALA A 178 4.51 -0.85 -8.33
CA ALA A 178 5.94 -1.08 -8.47
C ALA A 178 6.44 -0.60 -9.84
N GLN A 179 5.74 -0.93 -10.92
CA GLN A 179 6.07 -0.47 -12.28
C GLN A 179 6.11 1.06 -12.36
N LYS A 180 5.06 1.74 -11.86
CA LYS A 180 4.97 3.20 -11.85
C LYS A 180 6.09 3.86 -11.05
N THR A 181 6.60 3.17 -10.05
CA THR A 181 7.62 3.69 -9.12
C THR A 181 9.01 3.16 -9.44
N ASN A 182 9.25 2.48 -10.57
CA ASN A 182 10.55 1.88 -10.91
C ASN A 182 11.06 0.87 -9.87
N ARG A 183 10.18 0.06 -9.29
CA ARG A 183 10.51 -1.10 -8.44
C ARG A 183 10.18 -2.40 -9.18
N VAL A 184 10.77 -3.51 -8.74
CA VAL A 184 10.47 -4.84 -9.30
C VAL A 184 9.49 -5.56 -8.38
N ALA A 185 8.24 -5.76 -8.83
CA ALA A 185 7.29 -6.59 -8.11
C ALA A 185 7.51 -8.09 -8.39
N ARG A 186 7.46 -8.90 -7.34
CA ARG A 186 7.29 -10.35 -7.39
C ARG A 186 6.00 -10.69 -6.67
N ALA A 187 4.97 -11.08 -7.42
CA ALA A 187 3.67 -11.38 -6.86
C ALA A 187 3.33 -12.87 -6.99
N ILE A 188 2.54 -13.38 -6.05
CA ILE A 188 1.93 -14.70 -6.09
C ILE A 188 0.42 -14.51 -6.02
N GLU A 189 -0.32 -15.25 -6.85
CA GLU A 189 -1.77 -15.30 -6.80
C GLU A 189 -2.20 -16.77 -6.93
N LEU A 190 -3.12 -17.20 -6.07
CA LEU A 190 -3.57 -18.57 -6.00
C LEU A 190 -4.60 -18.89 -7.09
N ALA A 191 -5.51 -17.95 -7.35
CA ALA A 191 -6.57 -18.13 -8.33
C ALA A 191 -6.04 -17.83 -9.75
N PRO A 192 -6.07 -18.80 -10.68
CA PRO A 192 -5.61 -18.58 -12.04
C PRO A 192 -6.35 -17.42 -12.73
N SER A 193 -7.66 -17.29 -12.51
CA SER A 193 -8.46 -16.20 -13.07
C SER A 193 -8.01 -14.81 -12.63
N TYR A 194 -7.53 -14.64 -11.38
CA TYR A 194 -6.98 -13.38 -10.93
C TYR A 194 -5.58 -13.12 -11.48
N THR A 195 -4.80 -14.16 -11.75
CA THR A 195 -3.54 -14.03 -12.49
C THR A 195 -3.78 -13.46 -13.89
N ASP A 196 -4.79 -13.96 -14.60
CA ASP A 196 -5.17 -13.45 -15.92
C ASP A 196 -5.62 -11.98 -15.84
N VAL A 197 -6.43 -11.63 -14.83
CA VAL A 197 -6.84 -10.23 -14.58
C VAL A 197 -5.64 -9.32 -14.35
N ALA A 198 -4.69 -9.74 -13.51
CA ALA A 198 -3.49 -8.96 -13.22
C ALA A 198 -2.66 -8.71 -14.49
N VAL A 199 -2.47 -9.74 -15.33
CA VAL A 199 -1.73 -9.63 -16.59
C VAL A 199 -2.45 -8.72 -17.59
N LYS A 200 -3.74 -8.94 -17.83
CA LYS A 200 -4.56 -8.12 -18.74
C LYS A 200 -4.56 -6.66 -18.30
N ARG A 201 -4.74 -6.41 -17.01
CA ARG A 201 -4.69 -5.06 -16.43
C ARG A 201 -3.31 -4.41 -16.57
N PHE A 202 -2.23 -5.18 -16.42
CA PHE A 202 -0.87 -4.68 -16.67
C PHE A 202 -0.70 -4.26 -18.13
N GLN A 203 -1.06 -5.11 -19.09
CA GLN A 203 -0.99 -4.80 -20.52
C GLN A 203 -1.82 -3.56 -20.90
N GLN A 204 -3.00 -3.39 -20.29
CA GLN A 204 -3.84 -2.21 -20.52
C GLN A 204 -3.18 -0.90 -20.05
N ASN A 205 -2.39 -0.93 -18.97
CA ASN A 205 -1.71 0.25 -18.42
C ASN A 205 -0.33 0.48 -19.05
N HIS A 206 0.28 -0.57 -19.61
CA HIS A 206 1.62 -0.56 -20.18
C HIS A 206 1.67 -1.35 -21.51
N PRO A 207 0.96 -0.89 -22.55
CA PRO A 207 0.83 -1.62 -23.82
C PRO A 207 2.17 -1.84 -24.54
N ASP A 208 3.15 -0.98 -24.29
CA ASP A 208 4.47 -1.05 -24.92
C ASP A 208 5.43 -2.00 -24.20
N ILE A 209 5.03 -2.58 -23.06
CA ILE A 209 5.86 -3.52 -22.28
C ILE A 209 5.44 -4.95 -22.63
N PRO A 210 6.33 -5.76 -23.23
CA PRO A 210 6.04 -7.16 -23.50
C PRO A 210 5.80 -7.95 -22.21
N VAL A 211 4.70 -8.70 -22.16
CA VAL A 211 4.42 -9.66 -21.09
C VAL A 211 4.65 -11.07 -21.62
N THR A 212 5.59 -11.79 -21.00
CA THR A 212 6.00 -13.12 -21.44
C THR A 212 6.07 -14.11 -20.29
N LEU A 213 5.82 -15.39 -20.60
CA LEU A 213 6.07 -16.50 -19.71
C LEU A 213 7.58 -16.75 -19.66
N ARG A 214 8.20 -16.48 -18.51
CA ARG A 214 9.66 -16.57 -18.33
C ARG A 214 10.27 -17.92 -18.79
N ALA A 215 9.54 -19.02 -18.64
CA ALA A 215 10.04 -20.36 -18.95
C ALA A 215 10.18 -20.61 -20.47
N THR A 216 9.32 -20.02 -21.30
CA THR A 216 9.22 -20.33 -22.73
C THR A 216 9.45 -19.11 -23.62
N GLY A 217 9.33 -17.90 -23.08
CA GLY A 217 9.34 -16.65 -23.84
C GLY A 217 8.02 -16.32 -24.54
N GLN A 218 7.02 -17.21 -24.48
CA GLN A 218 5.71 -16.98 -25.10
C GLN A 218 5.01 -15.76 -24.49
N THR A 219 4.32 -15.01 -25.34
CA THR A 219 3.41 -13.94 -24.93
C THR A 219 2.20 -14.49 -24.18
N PHE A 220 1.52 -13.62 -23.42
CA PHE A 220 0.29 -14.01 -22.74
C PHE A 220 -0.78 -14.56 -23.70
N ALA A 221 -0.91 -13.99 -24.91
CA ALA A 221 -1.89 -14.45 -25.91
C ALA A 221 -1.57 -15.84 -26.47
N GLU A 222 -0.30 -16.15 -26.71
CA GLU A 222 0.13 -17.49 -27.13
C GLU A 222 -0.17 -18.54 -26.06
N VAL A 223 0.12 -18.22 -24.79
CA VAL A 223 -0.17 -19.10 -23.65
C VAL A 223 -1.68 -19.28 -23.44
N GLU A 224 -2.48 -18.23 -23.62
CA GLU A 224 -3.94 -18.29 -23.53
C GLU A 224 -4.52 -19.23 -24.61
N SER A 225 -4.12 -19.07 -25.88
CA SER A 225 -4.56 -19.94 -26.99
C SER A 225 -4.22 -21.41 -26.73
N GLU A 226 -2.96 -21.70 -26.40
CA GLU A 226 -2.48 -23.07 -26.17
C GLU A 226 -3.24 -23.75 -25.02
N ARG A 227 -3.53 -23.03 -23.94
CA ARG A 227 -4.25 -23.60 -22.78
C ARG A 227 -5.73 -23.82 -23.07
N LEU A 228 -6.37 -22.94 -23.84
CA LEU A 228 -7.76 -23.12 -24.25
C LEU A 228 -7.91 -24.29 -25.21
N GLU A 229 -7.05 -24.41 -26.22
CA GLU A 229 -7.03 -25.54 -27.15
C GLU A 229 -6.85 -26.89 -26.44
N ASN A 230 -5.93 -26.95 -25.47
CA ASN A 230 -5.71 -28.14 -24.66
C ASN A 230 -6.91 -28.48 -23.75
N THR A 231 -7.63 -27.47 -23.26
CA THR A 231 -8.85 -27.67 -22.46
C THR A 231 -9.97 -28.26 -23.30
N ASP A 232 -10.23 -27.72 -24.49
CA ASP A 232 -11.23 -28.23 -25.41
C ASP A 232 -10.91 -29.66 -25.87
N ALA A 233 -9.64 -29.95 -26.14
CA ALA A 233 -9.19 -31.31 -26.47
C ALA A 233 -9.36 -32.32 -25.32
N SER A 234 -9.31 -31.86 -24.06
CA SER A 234 -9.54 -32.70 -22.88
C SER A 234 -11.02 -32.96 -22.58
N LEU A 235 -11.91 -32.03 -22.94
CA LEU A 235 -13.37 -32.14 -22.79
C LEU A 235 -14.03 -32.94 -23.92
N ALA A 236 -13.36 -33.06 -25.08
CA ALA A 236 -13.82 -33.85 -26.22
C ALA A 236 -13.47 -35.35 -26.17
N ARG A 237 -12.81 -35.81 -25.10
CA ARG A 237 -12.45 -37.22 -24.84
C ARG A 237 -13.27 -37.81 -23.71
#